data_AF-A0A8I0GYX0-F1
#
_entry.id   AF-A0A8I0GYX0-F1
#
_cell.length_a   1.000
_cell.length_b   1.000
_cell.length_c   1.000
_cell.angle_alpha   90.00
_cell.angle_beta   90.00
_cell.angle_gamma   90.00
#
_symmetry.space_group_name_H-M   'P 1'
#
loop_
_entity.id
_entity.type
_entity.pdbx_description
1 polymer ?
#
loop_
_entity_poly.entity_id
_entity_poly.type
_entity_poly.pdbx_seq_one_letter_code
_entity_poly.pdbx_strand_id
1 'polypeptide(L)'
;GMLMASGFFLGVGGAIFSVGVTSVPKYFPKEKVGLANGIYGMGNIGTAVSSFLAPPIAGIIGWQTTVRSYLIIIALFALIMFIFGDTQE
;
A
#
# COMPACT_ATOMS: atom_id res chain seq x y z
N GLY A 1 -25.22 1.93 0.85
CA GLY A 1 -24.62 0.98 1.81
C GLY A 1 -23.23 0.55 1.37
N MET A 2 -23.14 -0.41 0.43
CA MET A 2 -21.87 -1.04 0.05
C MET A 2 -20.79 -0.07 -0.43
N LEU A 3 -21.12 0.90 -1.28
CA LEU A 3 -20.14 1.88 -1.77
C LEU A 3 -19.53 2.75 -0.66
N MET A 4 -20.34 3.11 0.35
CA MET A 4 -19.85 3.89 1.50
C MET A 4 -18.95 3.03 2.39
N ALA A 5 -19.30 1.77 2.61
CA ALA A 5 -18.45 0.84 3.35
C ALA A 5 -17.11 0.62 2.62
N SER A 6 -17.15 0.35 1.31
CA SER A 6 -15.94 0.21 0.49
C SER A 6 -15.08 1.48 0.51
N GLY A 7 -15.69 2.66 0.34
CA GLY A 7 -14.97 3.94 0.40
C GLY A 7 -14.34 4.21 1.76
N PHE A 8 -15.03 3.85 2.85
CA PHE A 8 -14.48 3.94 4.21
C PHE A 8 -13.23 3.08 4.38
N PHE A 9 -13.29 1.79 4.01
CA PHE A 9 -12.14 0.89 4.14
C PHE A 9 -10.97 1.28 3.23
N LEU A 10 -11.26 1.74 2.01
CA LEU A 10 -10.23 2.29 1.12
C LEU A 10 -9.59 3.56 1.72
N GLY A 11 -10.39 4.42 2.35
CA GLY A 11 -9.91 5.60 3.06
C GLY A 11 -9.02 5.26 4.25
N VAL A 12 -9.41 4.25 5.05
CA VAL A 12 -8.56 3.72 6.14
C VAL A 12 -7.24 3.21 5.57
N GLY A 13 -7.27 2.43 4.48
CA GLY A 13 -6.06 1.97 3.79
C GLY A 13 -5.14 3.11 3.36
N GLY A 14 -5.71 4.20 2.82
CA GLY A 14 -4.96 5.40 2.45
C GLY A 14 -4.33 6.13 3.65
N ALA A 15 -5.02 6.17 4.79
CA ALA A 15 -4.52 6.84 5.99
C ALA A 15 -3.32 6.13 6.64
N ILE A 16 -3.18 4.80 6.45
CA ILE A 16 -2.07 4.00 7.00
C ILE A 16 -0.70 4.50 6.51
N PHE A 17 -0.61 5.08 5.31
CA PHE A 17 0.65 5.64 4.80
C PHE A 17 1.27 6.69 5.74
N SER A 18 0.43 7.50 6.41
CA SER A 18 0.91 8.52 7.37
C SER A 18 1.66 7.89 8.55
N VAL A 19 1.22 6.71 9.00
CA VAL A 19 1.86 5.98 10.11
C VAL A 19 3.32 5.66 9.74
N GLY A 20 3.55 5.09 8.55
CA GLY A 20 4.88 4.72 8.11
C GLY A 20 5.86 5.89 7.97
N VAL A 21 5.39 7.09 7.62
CA VAL A 21 6.24 8.32 7.58
C VAL A 21 6.84 8.64 8.95
N THR A 22 6.17 8.27 10.03
CA THR A 22 6.66 8.48 11.41
C THR A 22 7.38 7.27 11.99
N SER A 23 6.99 6.06 11.56
CA SER A 23 7.55 4.79 12.03
C SER A 23 8.90 4.45 11.41
N VAL A 24 9.02 4.57 10.08
CA VAL A 24 10.23 4.17 9.34
C VAL A 24 11.48 4.95 9.77
N PRO A 25 11.44 6.28 10.01
CA PRO A 25 12.61 7.03 10.47
C PRO A 25 13.24 6.53 11.78
N LYS A 26 12.47 5.88 12.66
CA LYS A 26 12.98 5.40 13.97
C LYS A 26 14.10 4.37 13.82
N TYR A 27 14.16 3.68 12.68
CA TYR A 27 15.19 2.68 12.37
C TYR A 27 16.48 3.27 11.77
N PHE A 28 16.53 4.58 11.52
CA PHE A 28 17.66 5.23 10.84
C PHE A 28 18.29 6.33 11.70
N PRO A 29 19.61 6.58 11.57
CA PRO A 29 20.26 7.71 12.22
C PRO A 29 19.73 9.04 11.67
N LYS A 30 19.83 10.12 12.46
CA LYS A 30 19.19 11.42 12.19
C LYS A 30 19.55 12.00 10.82
N GLU A 31 20.77 11.77 10.36
CA GLU A 31 21.28 12.27 9.08
C GLU A 31 20.65 11.56 7.87
N LYS A 32 20.07 10.36 8.08
CA LYS A 32 19.46 9.53 7.02
C LYS A 32 17.93 9.55 7.02
N VAL A 33 17.29 10.24 7.96
CA VAL A 33 15.82 10.32 8.06
C VAL A 33 15.18 10.85 6.77
N GLY A 34 15.77 11.88 6.16
CA GLY A 34 15.29 12.43 4.89
C GLY A 34 15.35 11.42 3.74
N LEU A 35 16.43 10.63 3.66
CA LEU A 35 16.57 9.56 2.67
C LEU A 35 15.58 8.43 2.92
N ALA A 36 15.42 8.00 4.18
CA ALA A 36 14.48 6.94 4.56
C ALA A 36 13.03 7.31 4.17
N ASN A 37 12.61 8.53 4.50
CA ASN A 37 11.29 9.03 4.10
C ASN A 37 11.16 9.28 2.60
N GLY A 38 12.25 9.66 1.91
CA GLY A 38 12.27 9.76 0.45
C GLY A 38 12.00 8.40 -0.22
N ILE A 39 12.66 7.34 0.26
CA ILE A 39 12.44 5.97 -0.22
C ILE A 39 11.03 5.50 0.12
N TYR A 40 10.56 5.73 1.35
CA TYR A 40 9.19 5.41 1.74
C TYR A 40 8.16 6.13 0.85
N GLY A 41 8.42 7.39 0.51
CA GLY A 41 7.61 8.21 -0.40
C GLY A 41 7.48 7.64 -1.81
N MET A 42 8.49 6.92 -2.30
CA MET A 42 8.42 6.21 -3.58
C MET A 42 7.36 5.10 -3.61
N GLY A 43 6.79 4.71 -2.46
CA GLY A 43 5.63 3.80 -2.41
C GLY A 43 4.45 4.25 -3.28
N ASN A 44 4.30 5.56 -3.54
CA ASN A 44 3.30 6.10 -4.47
C ASN A 44 3.48 5.65 -5.93
N ILE A 45 4.66 5.16 -6.32
CA ILE A 45 4.89 4.56 -7.64
C ILE A 45 3.94 3.38 -7.86
N GLY A 46 3.61 2.62 -6.82
CA GLY A 46 2.63 1.53 -6.91
C GLY A 46 1.25 2.00 -7.36
N THR A 47 0.82 3.20 -6.95
CA THR A 47 -0.43 3.82 -7.41
C THR A 47 -0.39 4.14 -8.90
N ALA A 48 0.72 4.69 -9.38
CA ALA A 48 0.91 4.97 -10.79
C ALA A 48 0.90 3.66 -11.62
N VAL A 49 1.69 2.67 -11.21
CA VAL A 49 1.73 1.35 -11.84
C VAL A 49 0.34 0.72 -11.90
N SER A 50 -0.41 0.75 -10.79
CA SER A 50 -1.78 0.21 -10.73
C SER A 50 -2.72 0.96 -11.67
N SER A 51 -2.63 2.28 -11.72
CA SER A 51 -3.50 3.12 -12.57
C SER A 51 -3.24 2.88 -14.07
N PHE A 52 -1.99 2.61 -14.45
CA PHE A 52 -1.64 2.31 -15.84
C PHE A 52 -1.89 0.86 -16.25
N LEU A 53 -1.71 -0.11 -15.33
CA LEU A 53 -1.87 -1.53 -15.63
C LEU A 53 -3.31 -2.04 -15.43
N ALA A 54 -4.10 -1.45 -14.54
CA ALA A 54 -5.45 -1.93 -14.27
C ALA A 54 -6.36 -1.91 -15.52
N PRO A 55 -6.42 -0.83 -16.33
CA PRO A 55 -7.27 -0.80 -17.52
C PRO A 55 -6.94 -1.87 -18.58
N PRO A 56 -5.67 -2.05 -19.04
CA PRO A 56 -5.38 -3.07 -20.04
C PRO A 56 -5.61 -4.50 -19.50
N ILE A 57 -5.30 -4.76 -18.22
CA ILE A 57 -5.58 -6.07 -17.61
C ILE A 57 -7.10 -6.31 -17.54
N ALA A 58 -7.87 -5.32 -17.09
CA ALA A 58 -9.33 -5.40 -17.05
C ALA A 58 -9.95 -5.59 -18.45
N GLY A 59 -9.31 -5.09 -19.51
CA GLY A 59 -9.72 -5.34 -20.89
C GLY A 59 -9.61 -6.81 -21.31
N ILE A 60 -8.75 -7.60 -20.66
CA ILE A 60 -8.51 -9.01 -20.99
C ILE A 60 -9.32 -9.94 -20.06
N ILE A 61 -9.29 -9.70 -18.75
CA ILE A 61 -9.85 -10.62 -17.74
C ILE A 61 -11.08 -10.07 -17.00
N GLY A 62 -11.51 -8.86 -17.32
CA GLY A 62 -12.66 -8.17 -16.71
C GLY A 62 -12.32 -7.45 -15.40
N TRP A 63 -13.01 -6.34 -15.13
CA TRP A 63 -12.78 -5.47 -13.97
C TRP A 63 -12.88 -6.17 -12.63
N GLN A 64 -13.88 -7.04 -12.45
CA GLN A 64 -14.07 -7.74 -11.17
C GLN A 64 -12.91 -8.68 -10.86
N THR A 65 -12.38 -9.38 -11.86
CA THR A 65 -11.21 -10.26 -11.72
C THR A 65 -9.95 -9.45 -11.45
N THR A 66 -9.74 -8.34 -12.18
CA THR A 66 -8.62 -7.43 -11.95
C THR A 66 -8.61 -6.85 -10.54
N VAL A 67 -9.76 -6.37 -10.03
CA VAL A 67 -9.85 -5.86 -8.65
C VAL A 67 -9.58 -6.97 -7.64
N ARG A 68 -10.09 -8.19 -7.89
CA ARG A 68 -9.81 -9.35 -7.03
C ARG A 68 -8.33 -9.73 -7.00
N SER A 69 -7.59 -9.59 -8.11
CA SER A 69 -6.15 -9.87 -8.09
C SER A 69 -5.36 -8.91 -7.20
N TYR A 70 -5.82 -7.67 -7.01
CA TYR A 70 -5.20 -6.76 -6.04
C TYR A 70 -5.34 -7.25 -4.60
N LEU A 71 -6.41 -8.01 -4.26
CA LEU A 71 -6.54 -8.62 -2.94
C LEU A 71 -5.42 -9.62 -2.66
N ILE A 72 -4.93 -10.33 -3.69
CA ILE A 72 -3.81 -11.27 -3.56
C ILE A 72 -2.53 -10.50 -3.21
N ILE A 73 -2.27 -9.39 -3.89
CA ILE A 73 -1.10 -8.54 -3.62
C ILE A 73 -1.17 -7.98 -2.19
N ILE A 74 -2.32 -7.42 -1.79
CA ILE A 74 -2.52 -6.88 -0.44
C ILE A 74 -2.37 -7.98 0.61
N ALA A 75 -2.95 -9.16 0.40
CA ALA A 75 -2.82 -10.29 1.32
C ALA A 75 -1.38 -10.77 1.45
N LEU A 76 -0.63 -10.79 0.35
CA LEU A 76 0.79 -11.15 0.36
C LEU A 76 1.62 -10.13 1.17
N PHE A 77 1.40 -8.83 0.98
CA PHE A 77 2.05 -7.80 1.81
C PHE A 77 1.64 -7.89 3.28
N ALA A 78 0.36 -8.13 3.56
CA ALA A 78 -0.13 -8.33 4.92
C ALA A 78 0.54 -9.53 5.59
N LEU A 79 0.72 -10.64 4.86
CA LEU A 79 1.39 -11.83 5.38
C LEU A 79 2.90 -11.60 5.60
N ILE A 80 3.57 -10.90 4.70
CA ILE A 80 4.97 -10.49 4.89
C ILE A 80 5.10 -9.63 6.15
N MET A 81 4.24 -8.62 6.32
CA MET A 81 4.27 -7.77 7.50
C MET A 81 3.88 -8.52 8.77
N PHE A 82 2.97 -9.48 8.70
CA PHE A 82 2.60 -10.30 9.84
C PHE A 82 3.76 -11.19 10.33
N ILE A 83 4.59 -11.70 9.41
CA ILE A 83 5.71 -12.60 9.76
C ILE A 83 6.99 -11.82 10.11
N PHE A 84 7.28 -10.75 9.37
CA PHE A 84 8.55 -10.02 9.46
C PHE A 84 8.44 -8.60 10.06
N GLY A 85 7.22 -8.14 10.34
CA GLY A 85 7.00 -6.82 10.93
C GLY A 85 7.54 -6.74 12.35
N ASP A 86 8.07 -5.57 12.70
CA ASP A 86 8.51 -5.31 14.07
C ASP A 86 7.29 -5.29 15.01
N THR A 87 7.35 -6.10 16.05
CA THR A 87 6.28 -6.20 17.06
C THR A 87 6.39 -5.11 18.13
N GLN A 88 7.51 -4.39 18.17
CA GLN A 88 7.78 -3.35 19.17
C GLN A 88 7.46 -1.93 18.66
N GLU A 89 6.87 -1.82 17.48
CA GLU A 89 6.35 -0.57 16.89
C GLU A 89 5.01 -0.13 17.49
#